data_AF-A0A7X7P452-F1
#
_entry.id   AF-A0A7X7P452-F1
#
_cell.length_a   1.000
_cell.length_b   1.000
_cell.length_c   1.000
_cell.angle_alpha   90.00
_cell.angle_beta   90.00
_cell.angle_gamma   90.00
#
_symmetry.space_group_name_H-M   'P 1'
#
loop_
_entity.id
_entity.type
_entity.pdbx_description
1 polymer ?
#
loop_
_entity_poly.entity_id
_entity_poly.type
_entity_poly.pdbx_seq_one_letter_code
_entity_poly.pdbx_strand_id
1 'polypeptide(L)'
;MHPAACDHVLEVVHNAFESGATGVALDMVRRGSRLMVEVRDNGCGMEAAAARKALDPFGSGGGKHPGRRAGLGLPFLKQAAELCGGAFGLDSEAGRGTTVRFTFDQAHVDAPPLGDVPGTLTALMNAAGACELSVRREEDGRAYDVRRSDLAAALGGLDSAGALALMNRFFSSNETEIRNEVQDGETDIG
;
A
#
# COMPACT_ATOMS: atom_id res chain seq x y z
N MET A 1 -17.25 -7.40 7.41
CA MET A 1 -16.18 -7.76 6.46
C MET A 1 -14.88 -7.28 7.08
N HIS A 2 -13.92 -8.18 7.29
CA HIS A 2 -12.60 -7.82 7.83
C HIS A 2 -11.85 -7.01 6.74
N PRO A 3 -11.09 -5.95 7.08
CA PRO A 3 -10.32 -5.21 6.09
C PRO A 3 -9.23 -6.08 5.47
N ALA A 4 -8.94 -5.86 4.20
CA ALA A 4 -7.82 -6.47 3.50
C ALA A 4 -6.52 -5.68 3.74
N ALA A 5 -5.36 -6.29 3.46
CA ALA A 5 -4.08 -5.58 3.52
C ALA A 5 -4.08 -4.35 2.58
N CYS A 6 -4.68 -4.47 1.40
CA CYS A 6 -4.92 -3.37 0.46
C CYS A 6 -5.70 -2.19 1.07
N ASP A 7 -6.67 -2.43 1.96
CA ASP A 7 -7.40 -1.34 2.63
C ASP A 7 -6.45 -0.54 3.53
N HIS A 8 -5.52 -1.20 4.22
CA HIS A 8 -4.49 -0.53 5.02
C HIS A 8 -3.48 0.23 4.16
N VAL A 9 -3.10 -0.31 2.99
CA VAL A 9 -2.25 0.39 2.02
C VAL A 9 -2.89 1.70 1.57
N LEU A 10 -4.17 1.66 1.17
CA LEU A 10 -4.91 2.87 0.77
C LEU A 10 -4.86 3.95 1.85
N GLU A 11 -5.12 3.56 3.09
CA GLU A 11 -5.18 4.48 4.23
C GLU A 11 -3.82 5.13 4.54
N VAL A 12 -2.74 4.34 4.49
CA VAL A 12 -1.38 4.86 4.75
C VAL A 12 -0.93 5.77 3.61
N VAL A 13 -1.16 5.40 2.36
CA VAL A 13 -0.79 6.24 1.21
C VAL A 13 -1.63 7.52 1.14
N HIS A 14 -2.92 7.48 1.50
CA HIS A 14 -3.72 8.70 1.61
C HIS A 14 -3.21 9.64 2.71
N ASN A 15 -2.82 9.11 3.88
CA ASN A 15 -2.19 9.94 4.92
C ASN A 15 -0.90 10.60 4.38
N ALA A 16 -0.12 9.87 3.60
CA ALA A 16 1.08 10.40 2.94
C ALA A 16 0.74 11.51 1.93
N PHE A 17 -0.30 11.37 1.11
CA PHE A 17 -0.76 12.45 0.22
C PHE A 17 -1.25 13.68 0.99
N GLU A 18 -1.95 13.49 2.11
CA GLU A 18 -2.46 14.59 2.96
C GLU A 18 -1.36 15.31 3.76
N SER A 19 -0.16 14.74 3.83
CA SER A 19 0.98 15.32 4.57
C SER A 19 1.61 16.55 3.87
N GLY A 20 1.18 16.86 2.65
CA GLY A 20 1.82 17.87 1.79
C GLY A 20 3.09 17.37 1.10
N ALA A 21 3.31 16.05 1.07
CA ALA A 21 4.40 15.43 0.34
C ALA A 21 4.37 15.76 -1.16
N THR A 22 5.55 15.91 -1.76
CA THR A 22 5.70 16.01 -3.22
C THR A 22 5.98 14.66 -3.86
N GLY A 23 6.43 13.68 -3.08
CA GLY A 23 6.66 12.32 -3.51
C GLY A 23 6.35 11.30 -2.41
N VAL A 24 5.71 10.21 -2.81
CA VAL A 24 5.43 9.04 -1.98
C VAL A 24 6.00 7.81 -2.67
N ALA A 25 6.64 6.93 -1.91
CA ALA A 25 7.09 5.62 -2.36
C ALA A 25 6.34 4.52 -1.60
N LEU A 26 5.75 3.59 -2.34
CA LEU A 26 5.09 2.39 -1.83
C LEU A 26 5.88 1.15 -2.27
N ASP A 27 6.41 0.40 -1.32
CA ASP A 27 7.02 -0.91 -1.55
C ASP A 27 6.10 -1.99 -0.99
N MET A 28 5.67 -2.95 -1.84
CA MET A 28 4.87 -4.12 -1.45
C MET A 28 5.61 -5.40 -1.85
N VAL A 29 6.15 -6.12 -0.88
CA VAL A 29 7.02 -7.27 -1.10
C VAL A 29 6.43 -8.50 -0.42
N ARG A 30 6.12 -9.54 -1.18
CA ARG A 30 5.74 -10.85 -0.63
C ARG A 30 6.85 -11.87 -0.84
N ARG A 31 7.20 -12.58 0.24
CA ARG A 31 8.16 -13.70 0.25
C ARG A 31 7.55 -14.87 1.01
N GLY A 32 7.19 -15.94 0.29
CA GLY A 32 6.35 -17.00 0.83
C GLY A 32 5.07 -16.43 1.45
N SER A 33 4.81 -16.74 2.72
CA SER A 33 3.65 -16.18 3.43
C SER A 33 3.83 -14.74 3.90
N ARG A 34 5.06 -14.21 3.95
CA ARG A 34 5.30 -12.90 4.55
C ARG A 34 5.08 -11.77 3.56
N LEU A 35 4.05 -10.97 3.81
CA LEU A 35 3.82 -9.69 3.14
C LEU A 35 4.50 -8.57 3.94
N MET A 36 5.28 -7.74 3.26
CA MET A 36 5.93 -6.55 3.80
C MET A 36 5.48 -5.35 3.00
N VAL A 37 5.05 -4.30 3.69
CA VAL A 37 4.65 -3.03 3.09
C VAL A 37 5.46 -1.91 3.75
N GLU A 38 6.03 -1.05 2.94
CA GLU A 38 6.67 0.19 3.36
C GLU A 38 6.10 1.36 2.56
N VAL A 39 5.66 2.41 3.24
CA VAL A 39 5.24 3.67 2.63
C VAL A 39 6.12 4.78 3.17
N ARG A 40 6.77 5.50 2.27
CA ARG A 40 7.65 6.64 2.59
C ARG A 40 7.11 7.88 1.92
N ASP A 41 7.00 8.97 2.67
CA ASP A 41 6.69 10.29 2.15
C ASP A 41 7.76 11.30 2.56
N ASN A 42 7.84 12.40 1.82
CA ASN A 42 8.69 13.54 2.11
C ASN A 42 7.87 14.76 2.60
N GLY A 43 6.73 14.52 3.25
CA GLY A 43 5.82 15.57 3.69
C GLY A 43 6.22 16.22 5.01
N CYS A 44 5.24 16.78 5.70
CA CYS A 44 5.48 17.57 6.92
C CYS A 44 6.03 16.77 8.11
N GLY A 45 5.91 15.43 8.10
CA GLY A 45 6.34 14.58 9.19
C GLY A 45 5.67 14.88 10.54
N MET A 46 6.16 14.26 11.60
CA MET A 46 5.63 14.39 12.95
C MET A 46 6.76 14.45 13.97
N GLU A 47 6.60 15.31 14.97
CA GLU A 47 7.40 15.24 16.20
C GLU A 47 7.10 13.94 16.96
N ALA A 48 8.06 13.47 17.78
CA ALA A 48 7.93 12.20 18.50
C ALA A 48 6.64 12.07 19.34
N ALA A 49 6.19 13.17 19.97
CA ALA A 49 4.94 13.19 20.74
C ALA A 49 3.69 13.04 19.84
N ALA A 50 3.70 13.67 18.67
CA ALA A 50 2.63 13.57 17.69
C ALA A 50 2.59 12.16 17.06
N ALA A 51 3.74 11.57 16.73
CA ALA A 51 3.83 10.20 16.23
C ALA A 51 3.28 9.19 17.25
N ARG A 52 3.61 9.33 18.55
CA ARG A 52 3.03 8.50 19.62
C ARG A 52 1.51 8.64 19.70
N LYS A 53 1.00 9.87 19.59
CA LYS A 53 -0.45 10.15 19.60
C LYS A 53 -1.16 9.59 18.35
N ALA A 54 -0.50 9.57 17.20
CA ALA A 54 -1.03 8.98 15.97
C ALA A 54 -1.23 7.46 16.11
N LEU A 55 -0.48 6.80 17.01
CA LEU A 55 -0.60 5.38 17.34
C LEU A 55 -1.53 5.10 18.53
N ASP A 56 -2.07 6.13 19.17
CA ASP A 56 -3.04 5.98 20.25
C ASP A 56 -4.45 5.75 19.66
N PRO A 57 -5.12 4.61 19.94
CA PRO A 57 -6.49 4.32 19.51
C PRO A 57 -7.50 5.40 19.88
N PHE A 58 -7.23 6.18 20.94
CA PHE A 58 -8.09 7.27 21.43
C PHE A 58 -7.54 8.66 21.09
N GLY A 59 -6.31 8.75 20.57
CA GLY A 59 -5.60 10.02 20.37
C GLY A 59 -5.92 10.72 19.05
N SER A 60 -6.43 10.00 18.06
CA SER A 60 -6.80 10.55 16.75
C SER A 60 -8.29 10.86 16.73
N GLY A 61 -8.64 12.16 16.86
CA GLY A 61 -10.02 12.63 16.82
C GLY A 61 -10.80 12.03 15.64
N GLY A 62 -11.79 11.21 15.95
CA GLY A 62 -12.60 10.43 15.00
C GLY A 62 -13.53 11.26 14.11
N GLY A 63 -13.01 12.31 13.46
CA GLY A 63 -13.84 13.25 12.71
C GLY A 63 -13.16 13.98 11.55
N LYS A 64 -11.95 13.61 11.12
CA LYS A 64 -11.28 14.39 10.05
C LYS A 64 -11.86 14.16 8.65
N HIS A 65 -12.53 13.04 8.37
CA HIS A 65 -13.05 12.77 7.01
C HIS A 65 -14.39 12.01 7.04
N PRO A 66 -15.52 12.63 6.63
CA PRO A 66 -16.77 11.91 6.39
C PRO A 66 -16.58 10.96 5.19
N GLY A 67 -16.38 9.67 5.46
CA GLY A 67 -16.17 8.63 4.43
C GLY A 67 -15.04 7.65 4.73
N ARG A 68 -14.15 7.97 5.69
CA ARG A 68 -13.12 7.05 6.17
C ARG A 68 -13.80 5.89 6.90
N ARG A 69 -13.55 4.63 6.49
CA ARG A 69 -14.14 3.48 7.19
C ARG A 69 -13.64 3.48 8.63
N ALA A 70 -14.58 3.48 9.59
CA ALA A 70 -14.25 3.39 11.01
C ALA A 70 -13.41 2.12 11.25
N GLY A 71 -12.27 2.26 11.94
CA GLY A 71 -11.40 1.11 12.29
C GLY A 71 -10.16 0.88 11.40
N LEU A 72 -9.79 1.80 10.50
CA LEU A 72 -8.62 1.62 9.61
C LEU A 72 -7.43 2.57 9.86
N GLY A 73 -7.40 3.26 11.00
CA GLY A 73 -6.28 4.14 11.36
C GLY A 73 -4.99 3.37 11.70
N LEU A 74 -3.87 4.10 11.79
CA LEU A 74 -2.57 3.55 12.18
C LEU A 74 -2.60 2.69 13.48
N PRO A 75 -3.38 3.02 14.52
CA PRO A 75 -3.48 2.16 15.71
C PRO A 75 -4.05 0.77 15.41
N PHE A 76 -5.07 0.70 14.54
CA PHE A 76 -5.69 -0.57 14.14
C PHE A 76 -4.79 -1.38 13.23
N LEU A 77 -4.08 -0.73 12.31
CA LEU A 77 -3.05 -1.38 11.48
C LEU A 77 -1.93 -1.98 12.36
N LYS A 78 -1.43 -1.21 13.34
CA LYS A 78 -0.44 -1.70 14.30
C LYS A 78 -0.95 -2.95 15.01
N GLN A 79 -2.17 -2.89 15.56
CA GLN A 79 -2.78 -4.01 16.26
C GLN A 79 -2.96 -5.23 15.35
N ALA A 80 -3.49 -5.05 14.14
CA ALA A 80 -3.69 -6.14 13.19
C ALA A 80 -2.37 -6.81 12.82
N ALA A 81 -1.32 -6.03 12.53
CA ALA A 81 0.00 -6.56 12.20
C ALA A 81 0.60 -7.37 13.36
N GLU A 82 0.55 -6.84 14.58
CA GLU A 82 1.10 -7.51 15.77
C GLU A 82 0.31 -8.77 16.17
N LEU A 83 -1.01 -8.77 16.01
CA LEU A 83 -1.85 -9.93 16.32
C LEU A 83 -1.70 -11.08 15.31
N CYS A 84 -1.30 -10.79 14.08
CA CYS A 84 -1.21 -11.77 13.01
C CYS A 84 0.24 -12.23 12.73
N GLY A 85 1.08 -12.29 13.78
CA GLY A 85 2.48 -12.74 13.69
C GLY A 85 3.41 -11.80 12.91
N GLY A 86 2.95 -10.58 12.61
CA GLY A 86 3.67 -9.57 11.88
C GLY A 86 4.36 -8.54 12.79
N ALA A 87 4.58 -7.35 12.23
CA ALA A 87 5.24 -6.25 12.90
C ALA A 87 4.79 -4.92 12.31
N PHE A 88 4.86 -3.85 13.09
CA PHE A 88 4.54 -2.50 12.66
C PHE A 88 5.65 -1.53 13.10
N GLY A 89 5.96 -0.54 12.26
CA GLY A 89 6.91 0.53 12.53
C GLY A 89 6.43 1.86 11.98
N LEU A 90 6.67 2.93 12.72
CA LEU A 90 6.43 4.31 12.32
C LEU A 90 7.70 5.11 12.66
N ASP A 91 8.33 5.66 11.64
CA ASP A 91 9.45 6.59 11.75
C ASP A 91 9.01 7.92 11.13
N SER A 92 9.14 9.03 11.85
CA SER A 92 8.69 10.33 11.38
C SER A 92 9.48 11.42 12.07
N GLU A 93 9.88 12.42 11.30
CA GLU A 93 10.58 13.60 11.80
C GLU A 93 9.97 14.85 11.16
N ALA A 94 9.69 15.86 11.98
CA ALA A 94 9.06 17.09 11.51
C ALA A 94 9.90 17.76 10.40
N GLY A 95 9.24 18.11 9.31
CA GLY A 95 9.85 18.70 8.12
C GLY A 95 10.64 17.74 7.24
N ARG A 96 10.74 16.44 7.57
CA ARG A 96 11.47 15.44 6.77
C ARG A 96 10.58 14.36 6.15
N GLY A 97 9.42 14.09 6.74
CA GLY A 97 8.44 13.13 6.23
C GLY A 97 8.19 11.97 7.18
N THR A 98 7.49 10.96 6.68
CA THR A 98 7.10 9.78 7.46
C THR A 98 7.40 8.50 6.70
N THR A 99 7.82 7.47 7.43
CA THR A 99 7.92 6.10 6.95
C THR A 99 7.06 5.18 7.82
N VAL A 100 6.07 4.54 7.20
CA VAL A 100 5.24 3.51 7.83
C VAL A 100 5.64 2.16 7.27
N ARG A 101 5.90 1.19 8.15
CA ARG A 101 6.23 -0.19 7.79
C ARG A 101 5.27 -1.13 8.48
N PHE A 102 4.77 -2.12 7.78
CA PHE A 102 4.05 -3.21 8.42
C PHE A 102 4.27 -4.53 7.68
N THR A 103 4.15 -5.62 8.43
CA THR A 103 4.24 -6.98 7.89
C THR A 103 3.05 -7.80 8.36
N PHE A 104 2.59 -8.70 7.51
CA PHE A 104 1.59 -9.72 7.83
C PHE A 104 2.16 -11.09 7.47
N ASP A 105 1.93 -12.09 8.31
CA ASP A 105 2.10 -13.48 7.93
C ASP A 105 0.79 -14.01 7.34
N GLN A 106 0.72 -14.14 6.02
CA GLN A 106 -0.47 -14.60 5.29
C GLN A 106 -0.82 -16.07 5.58
N ALA A 107 0.03 -16.81 6.31
CA ALA A 107 -0.31 -18.14 6.82
C ALA A 107 -1.06 -18.10 8.16
N HIS A 108 -1.12 -16.94 8.84
CA HIS A 108 -1.86 -16.78 10.08
C HIS A 108 -3.37 -16.74 9.82
N VAL A 109 -4.17 -17.44 10.64
CA VAL A 109 -5.62 -17.60 10.44
C VAL A 109 -6.38 -16.28 10.43
N ASP A 110 -5.94 -15.33 11.26
CA ASP A 110 -6.55 -14.01 11.37
C ASP A 110 -5.89 -12.95 10.47
N ALA A 111 -4.89 -13.33 9.65
CA ALA A 111 -4.22 -12.35 8.80
C ALA A 111 -5.19 -11.77 7.76
N PRO A 112 -5.18 -10.43 7.56
CA PRO A 112 -5.91 -9.81 6.47
C PRO A 112 -5.51 -10.44 5.14
N PRO A 113 -6.48 -10.86 4.29
CA PRO A 113 -6.16 -11.27 2.94
C PRO A 113 -5.53 -10.08 2.19
N LEU A 114 -4.70 -10.37 1.18
CA LEU A 114 -4.04 -9.31 0.40
C LEU A 114 -5.06 -8.29 -0.15
N GLY A 115 -6.15 -8.76 -0.76
CA GLY A 115 -7.17 -7.92 -1.40
C GLY A 115 -6.91 -7.67 -2.89
N ASP A 116 -7.62 -6.71 -3.47
CA ASP A 116 -7.51 -6.32 -4.88
C ASP A 116 -6.33 -5.35 -5.10
N VAL A 117 -5.15 -5.91 -5.39
CA VAL A 117 -3.94 -5.12 -5.68
C VAL A 117 -4.13 -4.23 -6.92
N PRO A 118 -4.55 -4.75 -8.10
CA PRO A 118 -4.74 -3.90 -9.28
C PRO A 118 -5.73 -2.74 -9.06
N GLY A 119 -6.87 -2.99 -8.42
CA GLY A 119 -7.83 -1.95 -8.09
C GLY A 119 -7.28 -0.93 -7.11
N THR A 120 -6.56 -1.38 -6.09
CA THR A 120 -5.90 -0.51 -5.10
C THR A 120 -4.87 0.40 -5.75
N LEU A 121 -3.97 -0.15 -6.58
CA LEU A 121 -2.97 0.64 -7.28
C LEU A 121 -3.62 1.61 -8.27
N THR A 122 -4.65 1.18 -9.00
CA THR A 122 -5.43 2.06 -9.89
C THR A 122 -6.06 3.23 -9.12
N ALA A 123 -6.64 2.97 -7.95
CA ALA A 123 -7.24 4.00 -7.11
C ALA A 123 -6.19 5.01 -6.61
N LEU A 124 -5.03 4.54 -6.13
CA LEU A 124 -3.92 5.41 -5.70
C LEU A 124 -3.36 6.24 -6.87
N MET A 125 -3.19 5.60 -8.03
CA MET A 125 -2.78 6.26 -9.27
C MET A 125 -3.85 7.18 -9.86
N ASN A 126 -5.03 7.30 -9.28
CA ASN A 126 -6.02 8.31 -9.67
C ASN A 126 -6.55 9.13 -8.50
N ALA A 127 -5.91 9.04 -7.32
CA ALA A 127 -6.40 9.75 -6.16
C ALA A 127 -6.34 11.28 -6.38
N ALA A 128 -7.43 11.96 -6.03
CA ALA A 128 -7.50 13.42 -6.12
C ALA A 128 -6.49 14.05 -5.15
N GLY A 129 -5.70 15.01 -5.64
CA GLY A 129 -4.64 15.63 -4.84
C GLY A 129 -3.41 14.75 -4.62
N ALA A 130 -3.32 13.58 -5.27
CA ALA A 130 -2.12 12.76 -5.23
C ALA A 130 -0.92 13.52 -5.83
N CYS A 131 0.19 13.48 -5.09
CA CYS A 131 1.50 13.89 -5.59
C CYS A 131 2.14 12.76 -6.40
N GLU A 132 3.45 12.85 -6.68
CA GLU A 132 4.15 11.76 -7.36
C GLU A 132 4.12 10.50 -6.50
N LEU A 133 3.78 9.36 -7.10
CA LEU A 133 3.76 8.07 -6.44
C LEU A 133 4.63 7.10 -7.23
N SER A 134 5.65 6.54 -6.57
CA SER A 134 6.36 5.36 -7.05
C SER A 134 5.85 4.12 -6.32
N VAL A 135 5.62 3.06 -7.06
CA VAL A 135 5.21 1.75 -6.54
C VAL A 135 6.22 0.72 -6.99
N ARG A 136 6.79 -0.01 -6.03
CA ARG A 136 7.50 -1.26 -6.28
C ARG A 136 6.68 -2.41 -5.72
N ARG A 137 6.38 -3.37 -6.58
CA ARG A 137 5.61 -4.56 -6.20
C ARG A 137 6.40 -5.79 -6.55
N GLU A 138 6.60 -6.65 -5.56
CA GLU A 138 7.46 -7.82 -5.70
C GLU A 138 6.83 -9.08 -5.09
N GLU A 139 6.92 -10.19 -5.81
CA GLU A 139 6.40 -11.50 -5.44
C GLU A 139 7.52 -12.53 -5.63
N ASP A 140 8.01 -13.14 -4.54
CA ASP A 140 9.06 -14.19 -4.57
C ASP A 140 10.25 -13.91 -5.51
N GLY A 141 10.72 -12.65 -5.53
CA GLY A 141 11.88 -12.21 -6.31
C GLY A 141 11.52 -11.55 -7.66
N ARG A 142 10.26 -11.60 -8.10
CA ARG A 142 9.81 -10.99 -9.36
C ARG A 142 9.25 -9.59 -9.12
N ALA A 143 9.97 -8.63 -9.69
CA ALA A 143 9.80 -7.16 -9.73
C ALA A 143 8.81 -6.59 -10.73
N TYR A 144 7.97 -5.61 -10.36
CA TYR A 144 7.71 -4.46 -11.24
C TYR A 144 7.73 -3.13 -10.48
N ASP A 145 8.15 -2.08 -11.18
CA ASP A 145 8.21 -0.70 -10.68
C ASP A 145 7.38 0.21 -11.59
N VAL A 146 6.59 1.09 -10.99
CA VAL A 146 5.69 2.00 -11.72
C VAL A 146 5.70 3.36 -11.05
N ARG A 147 5.77 4.42 -11.87
CA ARG A 147 5.61 5.79 -11.42
C ARG A 147 4.33 6.39 -11.97
N ARG A 148 3.72 7.26 -11.17
CA ARG A 148 2.51 8.00 -11.56
C ARG A 148 2.78 8.86 -12.80
N SER A 149 3.92 9.54 -12.85
CA SER A 149 4.31 10.35 -14.02
C SER A 149 4.39 9.55 -15.31
N ASP A 150 4.93 8.34 -15.23
CA ASP A 150 5.17 7.49 -16.40
C ASP A 150 3.86 6.95 -16.97
N LEU A 151 2.94 6.53 -16.08
CA LEU A 151 1.58 6.16 -16.48
C LEU A 151 0.82 7.34 -17.07
N ALA A 152 0.91 8.52 -16.47
CA ALA A 152 0.24 9.71 -16.97
C ALA A 152 0.71 10.07 -18.38
N ALA A 153 2.03 10.00 -18.63
CA ALA A 153 2.61 10.23 -19.93
C ALA A 153 2.16 9.18 -20.96
N ALA A 154 2.13 7.89 -20.59
CA ALA A 154 1.73 6.81 -21.47
C ALA A 154 0.24 6.82 -21.84
N LEU A 155 -0.62 7.24 -20.90
CA LEU A 155 -2.08 7.22 -21.05
C LEU A 155 -2.66 8.57 -21.51
N GLY A 156 -1.86 9.63 -21.54
CA GLY A 156 -2.32 10.99 -21.86
C GLY A 156 -3.16 11.62 -20.74
N GLY A 157 -2.93 11.23 -19.49
CA GLY A 157 -3.74 11.59 -18.33
C GLY A 157 -4.26 10.36 -17.57
N LEU A 158 -4.69 10.56 -16.32
CA LEU A 158 -5.12 9.47 -15.41
C LEU A 158 -6.59 9.57 -14.99
N ASP A 159 -7.26 10.66 -15.34
CA ASP A 159 -8.59 11.06 -14.88
C ASP A 159 -9.75 10.51 -15.73
N SER A 160 -9.47 10.06 -16.96
CA SER A 160 -10.50 9.51 -17.85
C SER A 160 -10.87 8.07 -17.47
N ALA A 161 -12.13 7.69 -17.72
CA ALA A 161 -12.60 6.31 -17.54
C ALA A 161 -11.78 5.30 -18.38
N GLY A 162 -11.32 5.71 -19.57
CA GLY A 162 -10.44 4.90 -20.41
C GLY A 162 -9.07 4.67 -19.76
N ALA A 163 -8.47 5.72 -19.19
CA ALA A 163 -7.19 5.61 -18.47
C ALA A 163 -7.33 4.67 -17.25
N LEU A 164 -8.43 4.77 -16.49
CA LEU A 164 -8.69 3.87 -15.36
C LEU A 164 -8.78 2.39 -15.78
N ALA A 165 -9.50 2.10 -16.87
CA ALA A 165 -9.62 0.74 -17.40
C ALA A 165 -8.26 0.19 -17.87
N LEU A 166 -7.45 1.03 -18.54
CA LEU A 166 -6.12 0.65 -19.01
C LEU A 166 -5.14 0.44 -17.85
N MET A 167 -5.15 1.30 -16.83
CA MET A 167 -4.35 1.12 -15.61
C MET A 167 -4.69 -0.20 -14.90
N ASN A 168 -5.98 -0.47 -14.69
CA ASN A 168 -6.39 -1.69 -14.01
C ASN A 168 -5.96 -2.94 -14.79
N ARG A 169 -6.10 -2.93 -16.12
CA ARG A 169 -5.60 -4.01 -16.99
C ARG A 169 -4.08 -4.16 -16.92
N PHE A 170 -3.35 -3.06 -16.94
CA PHE A 170 -1.89 -3.04 -16.83
C PHE A 170 -1.43 -3.68 -15.52
N PHE A 171 -1.96 -3.24 -14.37
CA PHE A 171 -1.63 -3.83 -13.07
C PHE A 171 -2.07 -5.29 -12.97
N SER A 172 -3.22 -5.67 -13.55
CA SER A 172 -3.67 -7.06 -13.57
C SER A 172 -2.72 -7.97 -14.38
N SER A 173 -2.19 -7.48 -15.50
CA SER A 173 -1.17 -8.20 -16.29
C SER A 173 0.10 -8.40 -15.47
N ASN A 174 0.64 -7.32 -14.90
CA ASN A 174 1.86 -7.38 -14.10
C ASN A 174 1.71 -8.28 -12.87
N GLU A 175 0.59 -8.22 -12.14
CA GLU A 175 0.31 -9.13 -11.02
C GLU A 175 0.28 -10.59 -11.46
N THR A 176 -0.23 -10.88 -12.65
CA THR A 176 -0.23 -12.25 -13.20
C THR A 176 1.20 -12.69 -13.53
N GLU A 177 2.01 -11.82 -14.13
CA GLU A 177 3.40 -12.12 -14.53
C GLU A 177 4.31 -12.38 -13.32
N ILE A 178 4.18 -11.61 -12.24
CA ILE A 178 5.01 -11.80 -11.04
C ILE A 178 4.56 -12.99 -10.18
N ARG A 179 3.28 -13.41 -10.26
CA ARG A 179 2.75 -14.58 -9.52
C ARG A 179 2.96 -15.90 -10.23
N ASN A 180 3.02 -15.91 -11.55
CA ASN A 180 3.16 -17.15 -12.30
C ASN A 180 4.60 -17.70 -12.18
N GLU A 181 4.78 -18.74 -11.37
CA GLU A 181 5.71 -19.80 -11.72
C GLU A 181 5.42 -20.18 -13.18
N VAL A 182 6.42 -20.14 -14.05
CA VAL A 182 6.31 -20.96 -15.25
C VAL A 182 6.29 -22.37 -14.70
N GLN A 183 5.16 -23.05 -14.89
CA GLN A 183 5.08 -24.49 -14.71
C GLN A 183 5.90 -25.12 -15.84
N ASP A 184 7.21 -24.97 -15.77
CA ASP A 184 8.17 -25.60 -16.67
C ASP A 184 8.31 -27.05 -16.22
N GLY A 185 7.56 -27.91 -16.91
CA GLY A 185 8.02 -29.25 -17.28
C GLY A 185 8.14 -30.28 -16.16
N GLU A 186 7.04 -30.96 -15.87
CA GLU A 186 7.10 -32.40 -15.61
C GLU A 186 5.99 -33.09 -16.44
N THR A 187 6.19 -33.05 -17.76
CA THR A 187 5.85 -34.22 -18.58
C THR A 187 7.09 -35.08 -18.50
N ASP A 188 7.12 -36.04 -17.59
CA ASP A 188 7.86 -37.26 -17.85
C ASP A 188 6.92 -38.45 -17.76
N ILE A 189 7.06 -39.26 -18.80
CA ILE A 189 6.29 -40.41 -19.19
C ILE A 189 7.10 -41.59 -18.69
N GLY A 190 6.55 -42.38 -17.77
CA GLY A 190 7.15 -43.62 -17.29
C GLY A 190 6.10 -44.56 -16.72
#